data_AF-A0A819SVB7-F1
#
_entry.id   AF-A0A819SVB7-F1
#
_cell.length_a   1.000
_cell.length_b   1.000
_cell.length_c   1.000
_cell.angle_alpha   90.00
_cell.angle_beta   90.00
_cell.angle_gamma   90.00
#
_symmetry.space_group_name_H-M   'P 1'
#
loop_
_entity.id
_entity.type
_entity.pdbx_description
1 polymer ?
#
loop_
_entity_poly.entity_id
_entity_poly.type
_entity_poly.pdbx_seq_one_letter_code
_entity_poly.pdbx_strand_id
1 'polypeptide(L)'
;MSTLSDQTNNNGSTIASNTVLHDNDLTDQAKNHFGYYSDILRTFESHPQSVLCNKYLTDADRNFFLSDLHTLYTNCKHVLNYTAEHNEFRDYNLPSIGPLMICGVVRAEKRTVYRQVAHHAQFPVEEDQHILRQAGYLPLFACISPDEDSNTESWIRNEMNKDYIYDYHEIFLRMLNSVDMPKSHWLLKSPFHILYLDKIVRQYPNALLIMIHRRLDEVLPSSDEFETAMRNWLLENPQGKQGRHMYSSDEFGLSREDIQTRYADYINLFLSSTSSNNQPSSISVMVLQLYLDWLSEPCRAVAILLLENNIEHQVHELSVIKGETHSDAYKQINPVGKVPALVDDGFNLSESHTIMRYLCVSRNFPDHYYPNDIKQRARVDSWLDWHHTNLRQGAIRLIKANIYGPIKNLSQVTIDESRKEGDNILKSSLSFMEETLSKNNYIAGGDQFSIADIALACEVAMLPVFGGSSEGYPNVQAWLKRLSTEIKTWDQANAKLNQYLASKKK
;
A
#
# COMPACT_ATOMS: atom_id res chain seq x y z
N MET A 1 10.22 52.51 -18.61
CA MET A 1 10.61 51.96 -19.92
C MET A 1 12.10 51.63 -19.90
N SER A 2 12.42 50.38 -19.58
CA SER A 2 13.70 49.76 -19.96
C SER A 2 13.32 48.36 -20.42
N THR A 3 13.53 48.10 -21.70
CA THR A 3 13.20 46.86 -22.42
C THR A 3 13.86 45.66 -21.77
N LEU A 4 13.05 44.65 -21.43
CA LEU A 4 13.48 43.30 -21.07
C LEU A 4 14.26 42.72 -22.26
N SER A 5 15.57 42.64 -22.14
CA SER A 5 16.40 41.84 -23.05
C SER A 5 16.27 40.38 -22.66
N ASP A 6 15.90 39.54 -23.63
CA ASP A 6 15.83 38.08 -23.55
C ASP A 6 17.06 37.49 -22.84
N GLN A 7 16.90 37.00 -21.61
CA GLN A 7 17.92 36.18 -20.96
C GLN A 7 17.61 34.71 -21.21
N THR A 8 18.41 34.10 -22.08
CA THR A 8 18.40 32.67 -22.39
C THR A 8 19.04 31.88 -21.26
N ASN A 9 18.32 30.87 -20.74
CA ASN A 9 18.92 29.82 -19.90
C ASN A 9 19.68 28.82 -20.80
N ASN A 10 20.71 28.15 -20.28
CA ASN A 10 21.68 27.32 -21.02
C ASN A 10 21.13 26.14 -21.86
N ASN A 11 19.80 25.94 -21.93
CA ASN A 11 19.14 24.92 -22.75
C ASN A 11 18.24 25.49 -23.86
N GLY A 12 18.31 26.79 -24.16
CA GLY A 12 17.65 27.35 -25.34
C GLY A 12 16.11 27.39 -25.32
N SER A 13 15.46 27.07 -24.20
CA SER A 13 14.03 27.34 -24.04
C SER A 13 13.85 28.82 -23.68
N THR A 14 13.44 29.63 -24.65
CA THR A 14 12.91 30.96 -24.42
C THR A 14 11.76 30.84 -23.42
N ILE A 15 11.74 31.68 -22.39
CA ILE A 15 10.53 31.92 -21.60
C ILE A 15 9.47 32.26 -22.64
N ALA A 16 8.46 31.41 -22.81
CA ALA A 16 7.33 31.81 -23.61
C ALA A 16 6.71 32.99 -22.85
N SER A 17 6.92 34.21 -23.34
CA SER A 17 6.35 35.47 -22.82
C SER A 17 4.83 35.36 -22.54
N ASN A 18 4.20 34.33 -23.10
CA ASN A 18 2.80 33.96 -22.94
C ASN A 18 2.40 33.41 -21.55
N THR A 19 3.32 33.19 -20.59
CA THR A 19 2.96 32.68 -19.24
C THR A 19 2.96 33.75 -18.15
N VAL A 20 3.00 35.02 -18.53
CA VAL A 20 3.05 36.18 -17.61
C VAL A 20 1.85 37.10 -17.90
N LEU A 21 1.17 37.55 -16.84
CA LEU A 21 0.12 38.56 -16.96
C LEU A 21 0.72 39.95 -17.05
N HIS A 22 0.46 40.64 -18.15
CA HIS A 22 0.90 42.01 -18.37
C HIS A 22 -0.25 42.99 -18.20
N ASP A 23 0.07 44.24 -17.89
CA ASP A 23 -0.93 45.30 -17.77
C ASP A 23 -1.77 45.47 -19.06
N ASN A 24 -1.17 45.22 -20.24
CA ASN A 24 -1.86 45.28 -21.52
C ASN A 24 -2.84 44.12 -21.77
N ASP A 25 -2.83 43.08 -20.93
CA ASP A 25 -3.77 41.97 -21.03
C ASP A 25 -5.15 42.30 -20.44
N LEU A 26 -5.27 43.41 -19.71
CA LEU A 26 -6.49 43.83 -19.02
C LEU A 26 -7.12 45.05 -19.68
N THR A 27 -8.46 45.09 -19.73
CA THR A 27 -9.21 46.25 -20.23
C THR A 27 -9.13 47.43 -19.25
N ASP A 28 -9.28 48.67 -19.75
CA ASP A 28 -9.29 49.86 -18.88
C ASP A 28 -10.42 49.82 -17.85
N GLN A 29 -11.54 49.17 -18.17
CA GLN A 29 -12.62 48.91 -17.22
C GLN A 29 -12.16 47.94 -16.12
N ALA A 30 -11.48 46.84 -16.45
CA ALA A 30 -10.94 45.90 -15.46
C ALA A 30 -9.91 46.57 -14.53
N LYS A 31 -9.02 47.38 -15.10
CA LYS A 31 -8.02 48.17 -14.36
C LYS A 31 -8.67 49.13 -13.36
N ASN A 32 -9.73 49.81 -13.76
CA ASN A 32 -10.45 50.72 -12.87
C ASN A 32 -11.34 50.00 -11.84
N HIS A 33 -11.87 48.82 -12.19
CA HIS A 33 -12.80 48.07 -11.35
C HIS A 33 -12.10 47.33 -10.20
N PHE A 34 -10.93 46.74 -10.46
CA PHE A 34 -10.26 45.87 -9.49
C PHE A 34 -9.04 46.56 -8.86
N GLY A 35 -9.20 47.43 -7.85
CA GLY A 35 -8.10 48.26 -7.30
C GLY A 35 -6.82 47.56 -6.77
N TYR A 36 -6.74 46.24 -6.79
CA TYR A 36 -5.59 45.40 -6.41
C TYR A 36 -4.97 44.64 -7.60
N TYR A 37 -5.39 44.90 -8.84
CA TYR A 37 -4.90 44.21 -10.03
C TYR A 37 -3.39 44.35 -10.25
N SER A 38 -2.78 45.47 -9.82
CA SER A 38 -1.33 45.65 -9.87
C SER A 38 -0.57 44.65 -9.00
N ASP A 39 -1.16 44.19 -7.89
CA ASP A 39 -0.59 43.15 -7.04
C ASP A 39 -0.79 41.75 -7.63
N ILE A 40 -1.90 41.53 -8.36
CA ILE A 40 -2.11 40.32 -9.18
C ILE A 40 -1.05 40.23 -10.27
N LEU A 41 -0.84 41.31 -11.05
CA LEU A 41 0.18 41.38 -12.10
C LEU A 41 1.58 41.05 -11.57
N ARG A 42 1.97 41.70 -10.47
CA ARG A 42 3.28 41.47 -9.83
C ARG A 42 3.47 40.01 -9.38
N THR A 43 2.38 39.37 -8.93
CA THR A 43 2.38 37.95 -8.56
C THR A 43 2.65 37.09 -9.79
N PHE A 44 1.90 37.24 -10.89
CA PHE A 44 2.10 36.45 -12.11
C PHE A 44 3.41 36.76 -12.87
N GLU A 45 3.99 37.96 -12.70
CA GLU A 45 5.31 38.30 -13.25
C GLU A 45 6.47 37.61 -12.52
N SER A 46 6.36 37.46 -11.20
CA SER A 46 7.44 36.90 -10.36
C SER A 46 7.49 35.36 -10.39
N HIS A 47 6.35 34.70 -10.54
CA HIS A 47 6.25 33.24 -10.35
C HIS A 47 6.98 32.41 -11.41
N PRO A 48 6.89 32.71 -12.72
CA PRO A 48 7.64 31.97 -13.75
C PRO A 48 9.16 32.07 -13.56
N GLN A 49 9.65 33.24 -13.13
CA GLN A 49 11.07 33.43 -12.82
C GLN A 49 11.52 32.60 -11.62
N SER A 50 10.70 32.54 -10.56
CA SER A 50 10.99 31.71 -9.39
C SER A 50 11.05 30.21 -9.74
N VAL A 51 10.23 29.72 -10.68
CA VAL A 51 10.27 28.32 -11.16
C VAL A 51 11.54 28.07 -11.98
N LEU A 52 11.87 28.96 -12.91
CA LEU A 52 13.01 28.81 -13.81
C LEU A 52 14.36 28.89 -13.09
N CYS A 53 14.48 29.80 -12.13
CA CYS A 53 15.71 30.01 -11.35
C CYS A 53 15.86 29.02 -10.20
N ASN A 54 14.88 28.14 -9.95
CA ASN A 54 14.97 27.14 -8.91
C ASN A 54 15.91 25.99 -9.33
N LYS A 55 17.09 25.96 -8.72
CA LYS A 55 18.14 24.96 -8.97
C LYS A 55 17.78 23.53 -8.55
N TYR A 56 16.71 23.35 -7.77
CA TYR A 56 16.27 22.05 -7.26
C TYR A 56 15.19 21.39 -8.12
N LEU A 57 14.60 22.11 -9.08
CA LEU A 57 13.64 21.54 -10.00
C LEU A 57 14.35 20.86 -11.18
N THR A 58 13.80 19.73 -11.65
CA THR A 58 14.24 19.15 -12.93
C THR A 58 13.61 19.90 -14.09
N ASP A 59 14.11 19.69 -15.30
CA ASP A 59 13.52 20.31 -16.50
C ASP A 59 12.07 19.83 -16.75
N ALA A 60 11.75 18.58 -16.38
CA ALA A 60 10.40 18.05 -16.45
C ALA A 60 9.46 18.77 -15.46
N ASP A 61 9.92 18.99 -14.22
CA ASP A 61 9.16 19.71 -13.19
C ASP A 61 8.93 21.17 -13.60
N ARG A 62 9.95 21.85 -14.13
CA ARG A 62 9.83 23.23 -14.65
C ARG A 62 8.76 23.33 -15.73
N ASN A 63 8.78 22.41 -16.70
CA ASN A 63 7.80 22.40 -17.80
C ASN A 63 6.37 22.17 -17.29
N PHE A 64 6.19 21.26 -16.33
CA PHE A 64 4.89 21.02 -15.70
C PHE A 64 4.36 22.26 -14.98
N PHE A 65 5.16 22.89 -14.12
CA PHE A 65 4.74 24.10 -13.38
C PHE A 65 4.44 25.28 -14.31
N LEU A 66 5.22 25.46 -15.37
CA LEU A 66 4.99 26.53 -16.34
C LEU A 66 3.69 26.33 -17.14
N SER A 67 3.30 25.08 -17.44
CA SER A 67 2.03 24.76 -18.09
C SER A 67 0.82 25.06 -17.20
N ASP A 68 0.89 24.72 -15.92
CA ASP A 68 -0.16 25.04 -14.94
C ASP A 68 -0.27 26.56 -14.71
N LEU A 69 0.86 27.26 -14.61
CA LEU A 69 0.89 28.73 -14.51
C LEU A 69 0.27 29.40 -15.74
N HIS A 70 0.53 28.88 -16.94
CA HIS A 70 -0.06 29.39 -18.18
C HIS A 70 -1.59 29.24 -18.20
N THR A 71 -2.10 28.12 -17.72
CA THR A 71 -3.54 27.86 -17.61
C THR A 71 -4.19 28.82 -16.61
N LEU A 72 -3.55 29.01 -15.46
CA LEU A 72 -4.03 29.94 -14.42
C LEU A 72 -4.01 31.40 -14.91
N TYR A 73 -2.95 31.79 -15.62
CA TYR A 73 -2.84 33.09 -16.30
C TYR A 73 -4.02 33.32 -17.26
N THR A 74 -4.26 32.37 -18.17
CA THR A 74 -5.28 32.48 -19.22
C THR A 74 -6.67 32.65 -18.61
N ASN A 75 -6.97 31.88 -17.57
CA ASN A 75 -8.25 31.96 -16.88
C ASN A 75 -8.41 33.28 -16.10
N CYS A 76 -7.36 33.73 -15.42
CA CYS A 76 -7.39 35.00 -14.68
C CYS A 76 -7.64 36.20 -15.61
N LYS A 77 -6.96 36.23 -16.77
CA LYS A 77 -7.17 37.23 -17.82
C LYS A 77 -8.62 37.27 -18.30
N HIS A 78 -9.19 36.11 -18.65
CA HIS A 78 -10.58 36.01 -19.11
C HIS A 78 -11.57 36.51 -18.05
N VAL A 79 -11.39 36.13 -16.79
CA VAL A 79 -12.27 36.51 -15.70
C VAL A 79 -12.24 38.02 -15.44
N LEU A 80 -11.06 38.62 -15.36
CA LEU A 80 -10.93 40.05 -15.07
C LEU A 80 -11.55 40.91 -16.18
N ASN A 81 -11.35 40.54 -17.45
CA ASN A 81 -11.92 41.28 -18.57
C ASN A 81 -13.43 41.07 -18.70
N TYR A 82 -13.91 39.82 -18.62
CA TYR A 82 -15.32 39.50 -18.75
C TYR A 82 -16.17 40.16 -17.65
N THR A 83 -15.70 40.14 -16.41
CA THR A 83 -16.40 40.72 -15.25
C THR A 83 -16.49 42.24 -15.33
N ALA A 84 -15.48 42.89 -15.94
CA ALA A 84 -15.49 44.33 -16.16
C ALA A 84 -16.49 44.76 -17.25
N GLU A 85 -16.73 43.89 -18.25
CA GLU A 85 -17.58 44.17 -19.40
C GLU A 85 -19.07 43.82 -19.16
N HIS A 86 -19.37 42.82 -18.31
CA HIS A 86 -20.74 42.33 -18.10
C HIS A 86 -21.29 42.75 -16.73
N ASN A 87 -21.84 43.96 -16.67
CA ASN A 87 -22.40 44.58 -15.45
C ASN A 87 -23.85 44.13 -15.14
N GLU A 88 -24.33 43.07 -15.78
CA GLU A 88 -25.76 42.79 -15.98
C GLU A 88 -26.40 41.91 -14.90
N PHE A 89 -25.64 41.45 -13.90
CA PHE A 89 -26.14 40.59 -12.83
C PHE A 89 -26.54 41.36 -11.56
N ARG A 90 -27.04 42.58 -11.72
CA ARG A 90 -27.74 43.34 -10.67
C ARG A 90 -29.22 43.30 -10.99
N ASP A 91 -29.94 42.38 -10.36
CA ASP A 91 -31.32 42.57 -9.85
C ASP A 91 -31.97 41.21 -9.53
N TYR A 92 -31.71 40.71 -8.32
CA TYR A 92 -32.62 39.76 -7.68
C TYR A 92 -32.82 40.16 -6.22
N ASN A 93 -34.03 40.62 -5.91
CA ASN A 93 -34.50 40.94 -4.56
C ASN A 93 -34.77 39.65 -3.76
N LEU A 94 -33.73 39.11 -3.14
CA LEU A 94 -33.83 38.18 -2.00
C LEU A 94 -32.79 38.61 -0.94
N PRO A 95 -32.98 38.26 0.36
CA PRO A 95 -32.13 38.77 1.43
C PRO A 95 -30.66 38.44 1.16
N SER A 96 -29.82 39.47 1.08
CA SER A 96 -28.41 39.33 0.74
C SER A 96 -27.69 38.48 1.79
N ILE A 97 -27.15 37.34 1.37
CA ILE A 97 -26.01 36.77 2.08
C ILE A 97 -24.85 37.71 1.79
N GLY A 98 -24.19 38.24 2.81
CA GLY A 98 -22.86 38.82 2.68
C GLY A 98 -21.82 37.76 3.05
N PRO A 99 -21.40 36.87 2.14
CA PRO A 99 -20.31 35.95 2.44
C PRO A 99 -18.97 36.70 2.34
N LEU A 100 -17.99 36.32 3.15
CA LEU A 100 -16.60 36.77 3.07
C LEU A 100 -15.81 35.53 2.67
N MET A 101 -15.46 35.43 1.40
CA MET A 101 -15.00 34.18 0.81
C MET A 101 -13.51 34.25 0.53
N ILE A 102 -12.70 33.84 1.49
CA ILE A 102 -11.23 33.84 1.39
C ILE A 102 -10.77 32.81 0.35
N CYS A 103 -10.61 33.24 -0.89
CA CYS A 103 -10.06 32.40 -1.95
C CYS A 103 -8.54 32.60 -2.06
N GLY A 104 -7.79 31.59 -1.62
CA GLY A 104 -6.34 31.53 -1.75
C GLY A 104 -5.89 30.61 -2.88
N VAL A 105 -4.82 30.97 -3.60
CA VAL A 105 -4.09 30.09 -4.54
C VAL A 105 -3.71 28.80 -3.85
N VAL A 106 -3.83 27.66 -4.53
CA VAL A 106 -3.36 26.37 -4.02
C VAL A 106 -2.01 26.52 -3.34
N ARG A 107 -1.87 26.03 -2.10
CA ARG A 107 -0.55 25.78 -1.49
C ARG A 107 0.13 24.74 -2.39
N ALA A 108 0.87 25.17 -3.41
CA ALA A 108 1.58 24.29 -4.33
C ALA A 108 2.43 23.30 -3.53
N GLU A 109 2.97 23.76 -2.40
CA GLU A 109 3.67 22.94 -1.42
C GLU A 109 2.93 21.69 -0.97
N LYS A 110 1.63 21.72 -0.66
CA LYS A 110 1.01 20.54 -0.05
C LYS A 110 0.96 19.39 -1.04
N ARG A 111 0.51 19.64 -2.28
CA ARG A 111 0.40 18.57 -3.29
C ARG A 111 1.79 18.07 -3.72
N THR A 112 2.78 18.96 -3.83
CA THR A 112 4.17 18.64 -4.18
C THR A 112 4.90 17.92 -3.06
N VAL A 113 4.77 18.38 -1.80
CA VAL A 113 5.32 17.73 -0.61
C VAL A 113 4.64 16.38 -0.38
N TYR A 114 3.32 16.25 -0.51
CA TYR A 114 2.65 14.96 -0.36
C TYR A 114 3.04 13.98 -1.48
N ARG A 115 3.22 14.43 -2.74
CA ARG A 115 3.72 13.57 -3.82
C ARG A 115 5.19 13.23 -3.66
N GLN A 116 6.05 14.18 -3.29
CA GLN A 116 7.47 13.92 -3.06
C GLN A 116 7.69 13.03 -1.84
N VAL A 117 6.95 13.23 -0.74
CA VAL A 117 6.95 12.34 0.43
C VAL A 117 6.40 10.96 0.05
N ALA A 118 5.34 10.87 -0.76
CA ALA A 118 4.83 9.58 -1.25
C ALA A 118 5.80 8.88 -2.24
N HIS A 119 6.60 9.63 -3.00
CA HIS A 119 7.60 9.09 -3.92
C HIS A 119 8.97 8.81 -3.27
N HIS A 120 9.34 9.51 -2.19
CA HIS A 120 10.66 9.41 -1.55
C HIS A 120 10.68 8.63 -0.24
N ALA A 121 9.54 8.47 0.42
CA ALA A 121 9.48 7.68 1.64
C ALA A 121 9.06 6.25 1.32
N GLN A 122 10.00 5.33 1.50
CA GLN A 122 9.72 3.90 1.66
C GLN A 122 8.98 3.69 2.99
N PHE A 123 7.74 4.17 3.10
CA PHE A 123 6.90 3.88 4.26
C PHE A 123 6.45 2.42 4.19
N PRO A 124 6.78 1.59 5.20
CA PRO A 124 6.60 0.15 5.15
C PRO A 124 5.16 -0.33 5.39
N VAL A 125 4.19 0.58 5.59
CA VAL A 125 2.81 0.21 5.90
C VAL A 125 1.83 1.04 5.06
N GLU A 126 0.93 0.34 4.37
CA GLU A 126 -0.12 0.92 3.51
C GLU A 126 -1.03 1.89 4.28
N GLU A 127 -1.20 1.65 5.59
CA GLU A 127 -2.05 2.39 6.50
C GLU A 127 -1.47 3.77 6.88
N ASP A 128 -0.16 3.92 7.00
CA ASP A 128 0.48 5.23 7.24
C ASP A 128 0.43 6.10 5.97
N GLN A 129 0.53 5.47 4.80
CA GLN A 129 0.22 6.15 3.54
C GLN A 129 -1.26 6.53 3.48
N HIS A 130 -2.16 5.68 3.98
CA HIS A 130 -3.59 5.95 4.03
C HIS A 130 -3.94 7.07 5.02
N ILE A 131 -3.32 7.12 6.20
CA ILE A 131 -3.51 8.16 7.22
C ILE A 131 -2.91 9.49 6.77
N LEU A 132 -1.76 9.52 6.07
CA LEU A 132 -1.24 10.73 5.44
C LEU A 132 -2.10 11.19 4.25
N ARG A 133 -2.69 10.25 3.50
CA ARG A 133 -3.71 10.52 2.46
C ARG A 133 -5.04 11.00 3.06
N GLN A 134 -5.38 10.61 4.29
CA GLN A 134 -6.59 11.02 5.01
C GLN A 134 -6.42 12.30 5.84
N ALA A 135 -5.22 12.63 6.32
CA ALA A 135 -4.94 13.82 7.15
C ALA A 135 -4.94 15.15 6.35
N GLY A 136 -5.09 15.07 5.03
CA GLY A 136 -5.41 16.21 4.15
C GLY A 136 -6.91 16.33 3.92
N TYR A 137 -7.68 16.62 4.98
CA TYR A 137 -9.13 16.79 4.89
C TYR A 137 -9.52 17.80 3.78
N LEU A 138 -10.29 17.29 2.80
CA LEU A 138 -10.77 17.82 1.50
C LEU A 138 -9.77 17.77 0.34
N PRO A 139 -9.84 16.70 -0.50
CA PRO A 139 -10.86 16.62 -1.55
C PRO A 139 -11.43 15.20 -1.75
N LEU A 140 -12.68 14.99 -1.35
CA LEU A 140 -13.37 13.69 -1.32
C LEU A 140 -13.77 13.12 -2.70
N PHE A 141 -13.02 13.40 -3.76
CA PHE A 141 -13.28 12.81 -5.08
C PHE A 141 -12.02 12.45 -5.89
N ALA A 142 -10.87 13.07 -5.61
CA ALA A 142 -9.64 12.84 -6.39
C ALA A 142 -8.81 11.63 -5.93
N CYS A 143 -9.17 11.02 -4.79
CA CYS A 143 -8.34 9.98 -4.16
C CYS A 143 -9.00 8.60 -4.10
N ILE A 144 -10.18 8.42 -4.72
CA ILE A 144 -10.92 7.15 -4.73
C ILE A 144 -10.83 6.39 -6.07
N SER A 145 -10.09 6.91 -7.05
CA SER A 145 -9.72 6.11 -8.23
C SER A 145 -8.35 5.48 -7.96
N PRO A 146 -8.27 4.15 -7.79
CA PRO A 146 -6.99 3.45 -7.69
C PRO A 146 -6.22 3.49 -9.02
N ASP A 147 -6.93 3.78 -10.12
CA ASP A 147 -6.38 3.84 -11.46
C ASP A 147 -6.21 5.28 -11.93
N GLU A 148 -5.07 5.54 -12.56
CA GLU A 148 -4.76 6.70 -13.40
C GLU A 148 -5.64 6.72 -14.67
N ASP A 149 -6.95 6.53 -14.53
CA ASP A 149 -7.87 6.77 -15.64
C ASP A 149 -7.98 8.29 -15.81
N SER A 150 -7.02 8.82 -16.56
CA SER A 150 -6.91 10.22 -17.01
C SER A 150 -8.23 10.76 -17.58
N ASN A 151 -9.10 9.87 -18.06
CA ASN A 151 -10.44 10.21 -18.55
C ASN A 151 -11.39 10.70 -17.47
N THR A 152 -11.38 10.17 -16.25
CA THR A 152 -12.30 10.62 -15.18
C THR A 152 -11.84 11.96 -14.60
N GLU A 153 -10.54 12.12 -14.38
CA GLU A 153 -9.97 13.41 -13.96
C GLU A 153 -10.15 14.46 -15.06
N SER A 154 -9.91 14.11 -16.33
CA SER A 154 -10.21 14.97 -17.48
C SER A 154 -11.70 15.30 -17.56
N TRP A 155 -12.60 14.34 -17.38
CA TRP A 155 -14.03 14.58 -17.40
C TRP A 155 -14.45 15.55 -16.30
N ILE A 156 -13.99 15.36 -15.05
CA ILE A 156 -14.26 16.30 -13.94
C ILE A 156 -13.71 17.70 -14.27
N ARG A 157 -12.48 17.80 -14.76
CA ARG A 157 -11.80 19.07 -15.04
C ARG A 157 -12.37 19.79 -16.26
N ASN A 158 -12.73 19.06 -17.31
CA ASN A 158 -12.97 19.61 -18.64
C ASN A 158 -14.43 19.44 -19.09
N GLU A 159 -15.12 18.37 -18.71
CA GLU A 159 -16.40 17.97 -19.32
C GLU A 159 -17.60 18.08 -18.36
N MET A 160 -17.39 17.97 -17.04
CA MET A 160 -18.46 18.06 -16.04
C MET A 160 -19.01 19.49 -15.96
N ASN A 161 -20.35 19.60 -15.94
CA ASN A 161 -21.03 20.88 -15.76
C ASN A 161 -20.84 21.38 -14.32
N LYS A 162 -19.92 22.32 -14.18
CA LYS A 162 -19.51 22.89 -12.89
C LYS A 162 -20.44 23.99 -12.38
N ASP A 163 -21.35 24.53 -13.20
CA ASP A 163 -22.30 25.56 -12.73
C ASP A 163 -23.26 24.95 -11.71
N TYR A 164 -23.77 23.74 -11.99
CA TYR A 164 -24.62 22.98 -11.10
C TYR A 164 -24.02 22.75 -9.70
N ILE A 165 -22.69 22.61 -9.60
CA ILE A 165 -22.00 22.39 -8.32
C ILE A 165 -22.11 23.61 -7.42
N TYR A 166 -21.93 24.80 -7.97
CA TYR A 166 -22.00 26.03 -7.20
C TYR A 166 -23.45 26.46 -6.95
N ASP A 167 -24.37 26.18 -7.88
CA ASP A 167 -25.81 26.31 -7.66
C ASP A 167 -26.26 25.47 -6.46
N TYR A 168 -25.88 24.19 -6.41
CA TYR A 168 -26.19 23.31 -5.29
C TYR A 168 -25.51 23.78 -4.00
N HIS A 169 -24.24 24.21 -4.09
CA HIS A 169 -23.49 24.72 -2.94
C HIS A 169 -24.20 25.94 -2.30
N GLU A 170 -24.78 26.83 -3.11
CA GLU A 170 -25.51 27.98 -2.61
C GLU A 170 -26.79 27.57 -1.89
N ILE A 171 -27.56 26.66 -2.47
CA ILE A 171 -28.78 26.10 -1.85
C ILE A 171 -28.43 25.47 -0.50
N PHE A 172 -27.34 24.71 -0.45
CA PHE A 172 -26.86 24.07 0.77
C PHE A 172 -26.50 25.09 1.86
N LEU A 173 -25.73 26.13 1.53
CA LEU A 173 -25.39 27.19 2.49
C LEU A 173 -26.63 27.97 2.94
N ARG A 174 -27.60 28.22 2.03
CA ARG A 174 -28.89 28.85 2.37
C ARG A 174 -29.70 28.00 3.35
N MET A 175 -29.73 26.67 3.17
CA MET A 175 -30.38 25.75 4.10
C MET A 175 -29.71 25.77 5.48
N LEU A 176 -28.38 25.73 5.54
CA LEU A 176 -27.65 25.84 6.82
C LEU A 176 -27.93 27.15 7.54
N ASN A 177 -28.01 28.26 6.79
CA ASN A 177 -28.30 29.58 7.32
C ASN A 177 -29.79 29.77 7.72
N SER A 178 -30.67 28.82 7.38
CA SER A 178 -32.11 28.88 7.73
C SER A 178 -32.43 28.35 9.13
N VAL A 179 -31.49 27.61 9.74
CA VAL A 179 -31.71 26.93 11.02
C VAL A 179 -31.26 27.78 12.22
N ASP A 180 -30.36 28.75 12.02
CA ASP A 180 -29.95 29.71 13.06
C ASP A 180 -29.35 30.99 12.44
N MET A 181 -29.78 32.16 12.89
CA MET A 181 -29.23 33.48 12.50
C MET A 181 -29.08 34.36 13.76
N PRO A 182 -28.05 35.23 13.92
CA PRO A 182 -27.15 35.74 12.87
C PRO A 182 -25.66 36.00 13.25
N LYS A 183 -24.90 36.45 12.23
CA LYS A 183 -23.64 37.22 12.23
C LYS A 183 -22.31 36.45 12.18
N SER A 184 -22.11 35.66 11.14
CA SER A 184 -20.74 35.46 10.66
C SER A 184 -20.75 35.14 9.17
N HIS A 185 -19.92 35.86 8.45
CA HIS A 185 -19.63 35.57 7.06
C HIS A 185 -19.22 34.10 6.91
N TRP A 186 -19.77 33.38 5.93
CA TRP A 186 -19.31 32.03 5.62
C TRP A 186 -17.88 32.10 5.07
N LEU A 187 -16.92 31.62 5.85
CA LEU A 187 -15.54 31.47 5.43
C LEU A 187 -15.40 30.19 4.60
N LEU A 188 -15.42 30.35 3.27
CA LEU A 188 -15.18 29.23 2.36
C LEU A 188 -13.67 29.17 2.06
N LYS A 189 -13.00 28.13 2.58
CA LYS A 189 -11.57 27.91 2.42
C LYS A 189 -11.31 26.61 1.67
N SER A 190 -11.06 26.70 0.37
CA SER A 190 -10.62 25.56 -0.44
C SER A 190 -9.65 26.03 -1.53
N PRO A 191 -8.51 25.34 -1.74
CA PRO A 191 -7.58 25.66 -2.81
C PRO A 191 -8.18 25.40 -4.20
N PHE A 192 -9.23 24.58 -4.31
CA PHE A 192 -9.85 24.22 -5.60
C PHE A 192 -10.81 25.30 -6.13
N HIS A 193 -11.29 26.20 -5.27
CA HIS A 193 -12.13 27.32 -5.68
C HIS A 193 -11.43 28.22 -6.69
N ILE A 194 -10.09 28.31 -6.64
CA ILE A 194 -9.34 29.15 -7.57
C ILE A 194 -9.46 28.71 -9.03
N LEU A 195 -9.68 27.41 -9.27
CA LEU A 195 -9.81 26.86 -10.63
C LEU A 195 -11.16 27.22 -11.27
N TYR A 196 -12.11 27.70 -10.45
CA TYR A 196 -13.50 27.95 -10.82
C TYR A 196 -13.97 29.31 -10.29
N LEU A 197 -13.05 30.28 -10.19
CA LEU A 197 -13.36 31.63 -9.69
C LEU A 197 -14.50 32.29 -10.47
N ASP A 198 -14.58 32.04 -11.77
CA ASP A 198 -15.65 32.54 -12.64
C ASP A 198 -17.03 32.12 -12.14
N LYS A 199 -17.19 30.84 -11.77
CA LYS A 199 -18.45 30.27 -11.29
C LYS A 199 -18.77 30.71 -9.88
N ILE A 200 -17.73 30.79 -9.05
CA ILE A 200 -17.84 31.23 -7.67
C ILE A 200 -18.23 32.71 -7.57
N VAL A 201 -17.59 33.59 -8.32
CA VAL A 201 -17.90 35.02 -8.34
C VAL A 201 -19.28 35.24 -8.96
N ARG A 202 -19.68 34.42 -9.94
CA ARG A 202 -21.05 34.42 -10.47
C ARG A 202 -22.08 34.04 -9.40
N GLN A 203 -21.83 32.99 -8.62
CA GLN A 203 -22.78 32.52 -7.61
C GLN A 203 -22.78 33.37 -6.34
N TYR A 204 -21.63 33.88 -5.94
CA TYR A 204 -21.41 34.68 -4.73
C TYR A 204 -20.79 36.04 -5.09
N PRO A 205 -21.54 36.94 -5.74
CA PRO A 205 -20.98 38.19 -6.27
C PRO A 205 -20.53 39.18 -5.19
N ASN A 206 -21.07 39.08 -3.98
CA ASN A 206 -20.71 39.94 -2.84
C ASN A 206 -19.56 39.37 -1.99
N ALA A 207 -18.93 38.31 -2.47
CA ALA A 207 -17.99 37.55 -1.68
C ALA A 207 -16.60 38.19 -1.66
N LEU A 208 -16.07 38.50 -0.47
CA LEU A 208 -14.72 39.06 -0.38
C LEU A 208 -13.64 38.00 -0.57
N LEU A 209 -12.96 38.05 -1.72
CA LEU A 209 -11.80 37.21 -2.04
C LEU A 209 -10.56 37.66 -1.29
N ILE A 210 -10.15 36.90 -0.27
CA ILE A 210 -8.87 37.11 0.43
C ILE A 210 -7.85 36.05 0.01
N MET A 211 -6.77 36.52 -0.60
CA MET A 211 -5.63 35.73 -1.05
C MET A 211 -4.59 35.60 0.07
N ILE A 212 -4.51 34.42 0.70
CA ILE A 212 -3.70 34.21 1.91
C ILE A 212 -2.32 33.56 1.66
N HIS A 213 -1.88 33.43 0.41
CA HIS A 213 -0.65 32.70 0.07
C HIS A 213 0.55 33.63 -0.07
N ARG A 214 1.70 33.19 0.48
CA ARG A 214 3.00 33.87 0.40
C ARG A 214 3.63 33.69 -0.97
N ARG A 215 4.61 34.52 -1.31
CA ARG A 215 5.34 34.41 -2.58
C ARG A 215 6.05 33.07 -2.68
N LEU A 216 6.02 32.44 -3.85
CA LEU A 216 6.57 31.10 -4.08
C LEU A 216 8.08 30.99 -3.78
N ASP A 217 8.84 32.07 -3.93
CA ASP A 217 10.27 32.15 -3.63
C ASP A 217 10.61 32.20 -2.13
N GLU A 218 9.67 32.59 -1.27
CA GLU A 218 9.82 32.51 0.19
C GLU A 218 9.42 31.13 0.74
N VAL A 219 8.64 30.41 -0.06
CA VAL A 219 7.90 29.22 0.34
C VAL A 219 8.68 27.95 -0.03
N LEU A 220 9.26 27.88 -1.23
CA LEU A 220 10.09 26.73 -1.67
C LEU A 220 11.35 26.51 -0.83
N PRO A 221 12.13 27.54 -0.41
CA PRO A 221 13.24 27.34 0.52
C PRO A 221 12.76 26.86 1.89
N SER A 222 11.60 27.36 2.35
CA SER A 222 11.00 26.95 3.62
C SER A 222 10.51 25.51 3.60
N SER A 223 10.14 24.96 2.42
CA SER A 223 9.76 23.56 2.28
C SER A 223 10.97 22.63 2.39
N ASP A 224 12.14 23.01 1.87
CA ASP A 224 13.37 22.22 1.96
C ASP A 224 13.90 22.19 3.40
N GLU A 225 13.85 23.34 4.08
CA GLU A 225 14.20 23.48 5.50
C GLU A 225 13.22 22.69 6.39
N PHE A 226 11.92 22.76 6.07
CA PHE A 226 10.88 21.96 6.72
C PHE A 226 11.06 20.46 6.47
N GLU A 227 11.41 20.05 5.24
CA GLU A 227 11.67 18.65 4.91
C GLU A 227 12.89 18.13 5.68
N THR A 228 13.96 18.91 5.73
CA THR A 228 15.16 18.59 6.51
C THR A 228 14.82 18.48 8.00
N ALA A 229 14.05 19.42 8.54
CA ALA A 229 13.60 19.38 9.93
C ALA A 229 12.69 18.18 10.22
N MET A 230 11.79 17.83 9.29
CA MET A 230 10.89 16.69 9.44
C MET A 230 11.64 15.36 9.34
N ARG A 231 12.59 15.23 8.41
CA ARG A 231 13.48 14.07 8.30
C ARG A 231 14.31 13.88 9.57
N ASN A 232 14.91 14.96 10.08
CA ASN A 232 15.66 14.90 11.34
C ASN A 232 14.75 14.53 12.51
N TRP A 233 13.55 15.12 12.59
CA TRP A 233 12.58 14.80 13.64
C TRP A 233 12.13 13.33 13.56
N LEU A 234 11.89 12.78 12.38
CA LEU A 234 11.51 11.36 12.21
C LEU A 234 12.65 10.42 12.60
N LEU A 235 13.90 10.77 12.27
CA LEU A 235 15.09 10.01 12.69
C LEU A 235 15.27 10.06 14.21
N GLU A 236 15.02 11.21 14.83
CA GLU A 236 15.10 11.40 16.28
C GLU A 236 13.88 10.83 17.01
N ASN A 237 12.75 10.60 16.34
CA ASN A 237 11.49 10.12 16.91
C ASN A 237 10.98 8.86 16.19
N PRO A 238 11.73 7.74 16.26
CA PRO A 238 11.30 6.48 15.67
C PRO A 238 9.99 5.99 16.29
N GLN A 239 9.21 5.24 15.51
CA GLN A 239 7.96 4.64 15.95
C GLN A 239 8.18 3.80 17.22
N GLY A 240 7.40 4.07 18.26
CA GLY A 240 7.54 3.42 19.56
C GLY A 240 8.55 4.06 20.52
N LYS A 241 9.18 5.21 20.18
CA LYS A 241 10.09 5.96 21.08
C LYS A 241 9.51 6.26 22.46
N GLN A 242 8.20 6.46 22.55
CA GLN A 242 7.48 6.74 23.81
C GLN A 242 6.60 5.57 24.27
N GLY A 243 6.87 4.36 23.75
CA GLY A 243 5.98 3.20 23.88
C GLY A 243 4.92 3.15 22.76
N ARG A 244 4.35 1.97 22.54
CA ARG A 244 3.21 1.81 21.62
C ARG A 244 1.93 2.09 22.41
N HIS A 245 1.18 3.08 21.96
CA HIS A 245 -0.19 3.28 22.42
C HIS A 245 -1.08 2.29 21.67
N MET A 246 -1.33 1.13 22.27
CA MET A 246 -2.42 0.27 21.83
C MET A 246 -3.68 0.80 22.50
N TYR A 247 -4.70 1.04 21.69
CA TYR A 247 -6.01 1.41 22.17
C TYR A 247 -6.97 0.26 21.85
N SER A 248 -7.76 -0.15 22.81
CA SER A 248 -8.93 -0.99 22.55
C SER A 248 -10.19 -0.15 22.65
N SER A 249 -11.25 -0.54 21.94
CA SER A 249 -12.56 0.10 22.10
C SER A 249 -13.06 -0.01 23.55
N ASP A 250 -12.67 -1.07 24.26
CA ASP A 250 -13.01 -1.32 25.66
C ASP A 250 -12.43 -0.25 26.60
N GLU A 251 -11.25 0.29 26.31
CA GLU A 251 -10.63 1.40 27.08
C GLU A 251 -11.44 2.68 27.04
N PHE A 252 -12.29 2.85 26.03
CA PHE A 252 -13.21 3.97 25.89
C PHE A 252 -14.64 3.61 26.30
N GLY A 253 -14.84 2.43 26.91
CA GLY A 253 -16.16 1.93 27.28
C GLY A 253 -17.06 1.67 26.08
N LEU A 254 -16.48 1.47 24.89
CA LEU A 254 -17.21 1.17 23.66
C LEU A 254 -17.08 -0.33 23.40
N SER A 255 -18.13 -1.07 23.70
CA SER A 255 -18.17 -2.46 23.28
C SER A 255 -18.30 -2.52 21.75
N ARG A 256 -17.82 -3.63 21.18
CA ARG A 256 -17.98 -3.90 19.74
C ARG A 256 -19.46 -3.88 19.32
N GLU A 257 -20.35 -4.29 20.22
CA GLU A 257 -21.79 -4.31 20.04
C GLU A 257 -22.40 -2.90 20.04
N ASP A 258 -21.91 -2.01 20.91
CA ASP A 258 -22.30 -0.59 20.91
C ASP A 258 -21.88 0.11 19.61
N ILE A 259 -20.68 -0.19 19.11
CA ILE A 259 -20.18 0.34 17.84
C ILE A 259 -21.06 -0.17 16.69
N GLN A 260 -21.33 -1.47 16.63
CA GLN A 260 -22.19 -2.05 15.59
C GLN A 260 -23.61 -1.47 15.62
N THR A 261 -24.17 -1.28 16.81
CA THR A 261 -25.51 -0.72 16.97
C THR A 261 -25.55 0.76 16.59
N ARG A 262 -24.56 1.53 17.05
CA ARG A 262 -24.52 2.99 16.85
C ARG A 262 -24.21 3.38 15.41
N TYR A 263 -23.45 2.56 14.70
CA TYR A 263 -23.10 2.78 13.30
C TYR A 263 -23.82 1.82 12.34
N ALA A 264 -24.88 1.14 12.81
CA ALA A 264 -25.63 0.17 12.03
C ALA A 264 -26.10 0.74 10.68
N ASP A 265 -26.62 1.97 10.68
CA ASP A 265 -27.10 2.62 9.45
C ASP A 265 -25.96 2.91 8.47
N TYR A 266 -24.79 3.32 8.95
CA TYR A 266 -23.61 3.56 8.12
C TYR A 266 -23.07 2.26 7.51
N ILE A 267 -22.95 1.21 8.35
CA ILE A 267 -22.56 -0.14 7.94
C ILE A 267 -23.55 -0.68 6.91
N ASN A 268 -24.85 -0.54 7.16
CA ASN A 268 -25.90 -0.96 6.26
C ASN A 268 -25.94 -0.14 4.97
N LEU A 269 -25.53 1.13 4.97
CA LEU A 269 -25.58 1.95 3.75
C LEU A 269 -24.41 1.65 2.79
N PHE A 270 -23.22 1.39 3.32
CA PHE A 270 -21.99 1.29 2.52
C PHE A 270 -21.44 -0.14 2.37
N LEU A 271 -21.81 -1.07 3.26
CA LEU A 271 -21.28 -2.44 3.24
C LEU A 271 -22.31 -3.49 2.82
N SER A 272 -23.57 -3.11 2.56
CA SER A 272 -24.67 -4.04 2.23
C SER A 272 -24.93 -4.26 0.73
N SER A 273 -24.35 -3.45 -0.17
CA SER A 273 -24.61 -3.56 -1.62
C SER A 273 -23.75 -4.62 -2.32
N THR A 274 -22.74 -5.17 -1.64
CA THR A 274 -21.97 -6.31 -2.13
C THR A 274 -22.53 -7.60 -1.52
N SER A 275 -23.65 -8.12 -2.05
CA SER A 275 -23.97 -9.56 -2.16
C SER A 275 -25.47 -9.77 -2.42
N SER A 276 -25.84 -10.03 -3.66
CA SER A 276 -27.08 -10.74 -3.94
C SER A 276 -26.88 -12.24 -3.64
N ASN A 277 -27.80 -12.79 -2.83
CA ASN A 277 -28.04 -14.20 -2.51
C ASN A 277 -27.09 -14.88 -1.52
N ASN A 278 -27.41 -14.79 -0.23
CA ASN A 278 -27.89 -15.94 0.54
C ASN A 278 -28.40 -15.50 1.93
N GLN A 279 -29.30 -16.30 2.49
CA GLN A 279 -29.92 -16.14 3.82
C GLN A 279 -28.90 -15.87 4.95
N PRO A 280 -29.34 -15.29 6.10
CA PRO A 280 -28.44 -14.80 7.14
C PRO A 280 -27.82 -15.94 7.92
N SER A 281 -26.72 -16.49 7.40
CA SER A 281 -25.72 -17.17 8.20
C SER A 281 -24.84 -16.11 8.87
N SER A 282 -24.69 -16.22 10.19
CA SER A 282 -23.67 -15.58 11.02
C SER A 282 -22.47 -15.04 10.22
N ILE A 283 -22.17 -13.74 10.35
CA ILE A 283 -20.95 -13.15 9.78
C ILE A 283 -19.76 -13.81 10.49
N SER A 284 -19.28 -14.89 9.89
CA SER A 284 -17.99 -15.48 10.17
C SER A 284 -16.97 -14.42 9.75
N VAL A 285 -16.21 -13.90 10.70
CA VAL A 285 -14.86 -13.44 10.40
C VAL A 285 -14.23 -14.61 9.62
N MET A 286 -13.78 -14.39 8.38
CA MET A 286 -13.26 -15.48 7.56
C MET A 286 -11.91 -15.88 8.17
N VAL A 287 -11.94 -16.90 9.02
CA VAL A 287 -10.76 -17.46 9.66
C VAL A 287 -9.80 -17.92 8.57
N LEU A 288 -8.51 -17.57 8.69
CA LEU A 288 -7.44 -18.00 7.78
C LEU A 288 -7.52 -19.50 7.55
N GLN A 289 -7.56 -19.95 6.30
CA GLN A 289 -7.73 -21.37 5.98
C GLN A 289 -6.40 -21.94 5.48
N LEU A 290 -5.99 -23.07 6.06
CA LEU A 290 -4.83 -23.83 5.62
C LEU A 290 -5.29 -25.18 5.07
N TYR A 291 -5.08 -25.39 3.78
CA TYR A 291 -5.30 -26.66 3.11
C TYR A 291 -4.01 -27.47 3.11
N LEU A 292 -4.03 -28.65 3.72
CA LEU A 292 -2.81 -29.40 3.99
C LEU A 292 -3.00 -30.91 3.97
N ASP A 293 -1.91 -31.65 3.83
CA ASP A 293 -1.81 -33.06 4.23
C ASP A 293 -0.77 -33.14 5.36
N TRP A 294 -1.16 -33.57 6.56
CA TRP A 294 -0.28 -33.58 7.74
C TRP A 294 0.96 -34.48 7.58
N LEU A 295 0.97 -35.42 6.63
CA LEU A 295 2.18 -36.19 6.34
C LEU A 295 3.17 -35.34 5.52
N SER A 296 2.68 -34.42 4.69
CA SER A 296 3.48 -33.60 3.77
C SER A 296 4.41 -32.63 4.52
N GLU A 297 5.71 -32.70 4.19
CA GLU A 297 6.74 -31.77 4.66
C GLU A 297 6.38 -30.29 4.53
N PRO A 298 6.04 -29.77 3.34
CA PRO A 298 5.85 -28.33 3.16
C PRO A 298 4.61 -27.84 3.92
N CYS A 299 3.65 -28.74 4.16
CA CYS A 299 2.46 -28.47 4.95
C CYS A 299 2.81 -28.31 6.44
N ARG A 300 3.62 -29.22 6.99
CA ARG A 300 4.07 -29.13 8.37
C ARG A 300 4.92 -27.88 8.61
N ALA A 301 5.74 -27.47 7.64
CA ALA A 301 6.51 -26.24 7.76
C ALA A 301 5.62 -24.99 7.94
N VAL A 302 4.55 -24.85 7.14
CA VAL A 302 3.57 -23.76 7.28
C VAL A 302 2.76 -23.91 8.58
N ALA A 303 2.32 -25.12 8.92
CA ALA A 303 1.53 -25.36 10.12
C ALA A 303 2.32 -25.05 11.40
N ILE A 304 3.59 -25.45 11.49
CA ILE A 304 4.49 -25.08 12.58
C ILE A 304 4.55 -23.55 12.72
N LEU A 305 4.72 -22.84 11.60
CA LEU A 305 4.85 -21.38 11.64
C LEU A 305 3.57 -20.72 12.18
N LEU A 306 2.37 -21.18 11.78
CA LEU A 306 1.10 -20.69 12.29
C LEU A 306 0.89 -21.04 13.77
N LEU A 307 1.15 -22.30 14.15
CA LEU A 307 0.96 -22.79 15.52
C LEU A 307 1.90 -22.11 16.51
N GLU A 308 3.19 -21.99 16.17
CA GLU A 308 4.20 -21.39 17.04
C GLU A 308 3.93 -19.90 17.30
N ASN A 309 3.29 -19.23 16.34
CA ASN A 309 2.89 -17.82 16.44
C ASN A 309 1.43 -17.63 16.91
N ASN A 310 0.75 -18.69 17.35
CA ASN A 310 -0.63 -18.67 17.87
C ASN A 310 -1.64 -18.02 16.91
N ILE A 311 -1.51 -18.27 15.62
CA ILE A 311 -2.46 -17.76 14.62
C ILE A 311 -3.67 -18.66 14.55
N GLU A 312 -4.85 -18.09 14.79
CA GLU A 312 -6.12 -18.78 14.62
C GLU A 312 -6.34 -19.09 13.13
N HIS A 313 -6.55 -20.36 12.82
CA HIS A 313 -6.75 -20.83 11.45
C HIS A 313 -7.59 -22.10 11.39
N GLN A 314 -8.33 -22.25 10.30
CA GLN A 314 -9.07 -23.46 9.98
C GLN A 314 -8.21 -24.39 9.15
N VAL A 315 -8.07 -25.64 9.58
CA VAL A 315 -7.36 -26.67 8.82
C VAL A 315 -8.34 -27.44 7.94
N HIS A 316 -8.06 -27.48 6.65
CA HIS A 316 -8.72 -28.35 5.68
C HIS A 316 -7.77 -29.48 5.32
N GLU A 317 -7.91 -30.61 6.01
CA GLU A 317 -7.08 -31.79 5.75
C GLU A 317 -7.48 -32.47 4.44
N LEU A 318 -6.49 -32.70 3.58
CA LEU A 318 -6.60 -33.37 2.29
C LEU A 318 -5.65 -34.57 2.26
N SER A 319 -6.02 -35.59 1.49
CA SER A 319 -5.18 -36.75 1.21
C SER A 319 -4.59 -36.66 -0.20
N VAL A 320 -3.28 -36.41 -0.27
CA VAL A 320 -2.54 -36.38 -1.55
C VAL A 320 -2.56 -37.75 -2.23
N ILE A 321 -2.38 -38.82 -1.46
CA ILE A 321 -2.34 -40.20 -1.99
C ILE A 321 -3.69 -40.61 -2.59
N LYS A 322 -4.82 -40.17 -2.01
CA LYS A 322 -6.16 -40.42 -2.55
C LYS A 322 -6.53 -39.50 -3.71
N GLY A 323 -5.69 -38.51 -4.03
CA GLY A 323 -5.91 -37.58 -5.14
C GLY A 323 -6.95 -36.49 -4.86
N GLU A 324 -7.26 -36.19 -3.59
CA GLU A 324 -8.24 -35.16 -3.21
C GLU A 324 -7.85 -33.75 -3.70
N THR A 325 -6.54 -33.53 -3.89
CA THR A 325 -5.98 -32.29 -4.46
C THR A 325 -6.25 -32.11 -5.96
N HIS A 326 -6.90 -33.08 -6.62
CA HIS A 326 -7.31 -32.96 -8.03
C HIS A 326 -8.80 -32.67 -8.21
N SER A 327 -9.56 -32.57 -7.12
CA SER A 327 -10.97 -32.18 -7.15
C SER A 327 -11.14 -30.77 -7.72
N ASP A 328 -12.25 -30.54 -8.43
CA ASP A 328 -12.54 -29.23 -9.02
C ASP A 328 -12.69 -28.16 -7.93
N ALA A 329 -13.26 -28.52 -6.77
CA ALA A 329 -13.37 -27.63 -5.62
C ALA A 329 -11.99 -27.15 -5.13
N TYR A 330 -11.02 -28.05 -4.99
CA TYR A 330 -9.67 -27.67 -4.56
C TYR A 330 -8.89 -26.90 -5.61
N LYS A 331 -9.10 -27.20 -6.91
CA LYS A 331 -8.44 -26.47 -8.00
C LYS A 331 -8.84 -24.99 -8.08
N GLN A 332 -10.00 -24.60 -7.54
CA GLN A 332 -10.35 -23.19 -7.37
C GLN A 332 -9.47 -22.49 -6.33
N ILE A 333 -8.94 -23.24 -5.35
CA ILE A 333 -8.01 -22.73 -4.34
C ILE A 333 -6.58 -22.75 -4.86
N ASN A 334 -6.12 -23.90 -5.34
CA ASN A 334 -4.80 -24.04 -5.95
C ASN A 334 -4.90 -24.74 -7.31
N PRO A 335 -4.84 -24.00 -8.43
CA PRO A 335 -4.93 -24.55 -9.79
C PRO A 335 -3.84 -25.59 -10.10
N VAL A 336 -2.70 -25.55 -9.40
CA VAL A 336 -1.60 -26.51 -9.54
C VAL A 336 -1.96 -27.87 -8.92
N GLY A 337 -2.95 -27.93 -8.03
CA GLY A 337 -3.40 -29.16 -7.38
C GLY A 337 -2.38 -29.74 -6.39
N LYS A 338 -1.58 -28.87 -5.74
CA LYS A 338 -0.59 -29.24 -4.72
C LYS A 338 -0.97 -28.67 -3.35
N VAL A 339 -0.39 -29.22 -2.29
CA VAL A 339 -0.49 -28.70 -0.90
C VAL A 339 0.91 -28.28 -0.41
N PRO A 340 1.01 -27.29 0.51
CA PRO A 340 -0.09 -26.55 1.12
C PRO A 340 -0.69 -25.48 0.20
N ALA A 341 -1.88 -25.02 0.55
CA ALA A 341 -2.46 -23.77 0.05
C ALA A 341 -3.08 -22.99 1.22
N LEU A 342 -3.00 -21.66 1.14
CA LEU A 342 -3.53 -20.72 2.11
C LEU A 342 -4.69 -19.96 1.48
N VAL A 343 -5.77 -19.72 2.22
CA VAL A 343 -6.78 -18.72 1.89
C VAL A 343 -6.84 -17.72 3.03
N ASP A 344 -6.60 -16.46 2.72
CA ASP A 344 -6.60 -15.36 3.68
C ASP A 344 -7.54 -14.26 3.19
N ASP A 345 -8.73 -14.13 3.78
CA ASP A 345 -9.76 -13.16 3.34
C ASP A 345 -10.05 -13.18 1.83
N GLY A 346 -10.12 -14.38 1.24
CA GLY A 346 -10.36 -14.58 -0.19
C GLY A 346 -9.10 -14.50 -1.06
N PHE A 347 -7.94 -14.19 -0.49
CA PHE A 347 -6.65 -14.28 -1.16
C PHE A 347 -6.12 -15.72 -1.12
N ASN A 348 -6.13 -16.39 -2.27
CA ASN A 348 -5.58 -17.73 -2.43
C ASN A 348 -4.08 -17.65 -2.71
N LEU A 349 -3.27 -18.34 -1.89
CA LEU A 349 -1.83 -18.39 -2.04
C LEU A 349 -1.31 -19.84 -2.00
N SER A 350 -0.46 -20.19 -2.94
CA SER A 350 0.24 -21.47 -3.01
C SER A 350 1.76 -21.27 -2.90
N GLU A 351 2.52 -22.37 -2.86
CA GLU A 351 3.97 -22.44 -2.61
C GLU A 351 4.34 -22.19 -1.14
N SER A 352 4.81 -23.24 -0.45
CA SER A 352 5.04 -23.20 1.00
C SER A 352 6.03 -22.12 1.44
N HIS A 353 7.16 -21.97 0.74
CA HIS A 353 8.13 -20.93 1.09
C HIS A 353 7.56 -19.52 0.90
N THR A 354 6.69 -19.32 -0.09
CA THR A 354 6.01 -18.04 -0.33
C THR A 354 4.97 -17.78 0.75
N ILE A 355 4.17 -18.79 1.11
CA ILE A 355 3.22 -18.73 2.22
C ILE A 355 3.94 -18.37 3.53
N MET A 356 5.08 -19.00 3.84
CA MET A 356 5.85 -18.70 5.05
C MET A 356 6.35 -17.24 5.06
N ARG A 357 6.91 -16.75 3.94
CA ARG A 357 7.32 -15.34 3.80
C ARG A 357 6.14 -14.38 3.97
N TYR A 358 5.01 -14.69 3.32
CA TYR A 358 3.78 -13.91 3.40
C TYR A 358 3.28 -13.82 4.85
N LEU A 359 3.23 -14.93 5.58
CA LEU A 359 2.80 -14.95 6.98
C LEU A 359 3.74 -14.16 7.88
N CYS A 360 5.07 -14.33 7.70
CA CYS A 360 6.06 -13.57 8.47
C CYS A 360 5.85 -12.06 8.35
N VAL A 361 5.63 -11.57 7.13
CA VAL A 361 5.45 -10.13 6.87
C VAL A 361 4.05 -9.66 7.27
N SER A 362 3.00 -10.31 6.77
CA SER A 362 1.61 -9.85 6.95
C SER A 362 1.12 -9.92 8.40
N ARG A 363 1.63 -10.88 9.19
CA ARG A 363 1.27 -11.04 10.60
C ARG A 363 2.35 -10.53 11.55
N ASN A 364 3.38 -9.88 11.02
CA ASN A 364 4.48 -9.29 11.78
C ASN A 364 5.08 -10.27 12.81
N PHE A 365 5.43 -11.47 12.33
CA PHE A 365 6.07 -12.48 13.18
C PHE A 365 7.44 -11.99 13.66
N PRO A 366 7.97 -12.55 14.76
CA PRO A 366 9.28 -12.22 15.26
C PRO A 366 10.38 -12.25 14.18
N ASP A 367 11.27 -11.25 14.19
CA ASP A 367 12.22 -10.96 13.11
C ASP A 367 13.13 -12.16 12.75
N HIS A 368 13.48 -13.01 13.72
CA HIS A 368 14.33 -14.19 13.49
C HIS A 368 13.79 -15.17 12.43
N TYR A 369 12.45 -15.28 12.28
CA TYR A 369 11.85 -16.12 11.25
C TYR A 369 12.23 -15.65 9.84
N TYR A 370 12.14 -14.35 9.58
CA TYR A 370 12.43 -13.73 8.29
C TYR A 370 13.00 -12.30 8.47
N PRO A 371 14.32 -12.17 8.71
CA PRO A 371 14.93 -10.93 9.20
C PRO A 371 14.71 -9.72 8.30
N ASN A 372 14.53 -8.53 8.86
CA ASN A 372 14.47 -7.28 8.09
C ASN A 372 15.83 -6.83 7.52
N ASP A 373 16.94 -7.26 8.14
CA ASP A 373 18.28 -7.03 7.58
C ASP A 373 18.41 -7.72 6.21
N ILE A 374 18.75 -6.92 5.18
CA ILE A 374 18.73 -7.39 3.79
C ILE A 374 19.71 -8.53 3.53
N LYS A 375 20.85 -8.57 4.23
CA LYS A 375 21.88 -9.60 4.03
C LYS A 375 21.46 -10.91 4.71
N GLN A 376 20.91 -10.83 5.91
CA GLN A 376 20.36 -12.01 6.60
C GLN A 376 19.15 -12.56 5.87
N ARG A 377 18.23 -11.69 5.41
CA ARG A 377 17.10 -12.08 4.56
C ARG A 377 17.55 -12.83 3.31
N ALA A 378 18.53 -12.28 2.58
CA ALA A 378 19.07 -12.92 1.39
C ALA A 378 19.69 -14.31 1.67
N ARG A 379 20.28 -14.52 2.85
CA ARG A 379 20.77 -15.86 3.26
C ARG A 379 19.61 -16.83 3.51
N VAL A 380 18.54 -16.39 4.17
CA VAL A 380 17.34 -17.21 4.38
C VAL A 380 16.71 -17.57 3.03
N ASP A 381 16.52 -16.59 2.15
CA ASP A 381 15.96 -16.79 0.81
C ASP A 381 16.83 -17.76 -0.02
N SER A 382 18.15 -17.60 0.01
CA SER A 382 19.09 -18.52 -0.64
C SER A 382 18.92 -19.97 -0.18
N TRP A 383 18.73 -20.20 1.13
CA TRP A 383 18.50 -21.55 1.67
C TRP A 383 17.12 -22.11 1.33
N LEU A 384 16.07 -21.28 1.29
CA LEU A 384 14.74 -21.70 0.83
C LEU A 384 14.78 -22.13 -0.65
N ASP A 385 15.44 -21.36 -1.50
CA ASP A 385 15.56 -21.68 -2.93
C ASP A 385 16.46 -22.91 -3.15
N TRP A 386 17.57 -23.00 -2.41
CA TRP A 386 18.45 -24.17 -2.42
C TRP A 386 17.72 -25.43 -1.95
N HIS A 387 16.93 -25.36 -0.87
CA HIS A 387 16.12 -26.47 -0.38
C HIS A 387 15.22 -27.04 -1.47
N HIS A 388 14.48 -26.17 -2.16
CA HIS A 388 13.49 -26.58 -3.16
C HIS A 388 14.12 -27.22 -4.41
N THR A 389 15.33 -26.80 -4.75
CA THR A 389 16.07 -27.27 -5.94
C THR A 389 17.07 -28.39 -5.66
N ASN A 390 17.39 -28.69 -4.39
CA ASN A 390 18.38 -29.69 -3.99
C ASN A 390 17.78 -30.74 -3.05
N LEU A 391 17.85 -30.54 -1.73
CA LEU A 391 17.45 -31.54 -0.73
C LEU A 391 16.07 -32.15 -1.02
N ARG A 392 15.09 -31.29 -1.34
CA ARG A 392 13.72 -31.70 -1.67
C ARG A 392 13.63 -32.51 -2.96
N GLN A 393 14.44 -32.19 -3.98
CA GLN A 393 14.47 -32.98 -5.21
C GLN A 393 14.93 -34.42 -4.94
N GLY A 394 15.92 -34.59 -4.06
CA GLY A 394 16.34 -35.91 -3.59
C GLY A 394 15.18 -36.69 -2.95
N ALA A 395 14.47 -36.05 -2.02
CA ALA A 395 13.31 -36.63 -1.36
C ALA A 395 12.18 -36.99 -2.35
N ILE A 396 11.82 -36.11 -3.29
CA ILE A 396 10.80 -36.36 -4.32
C ILE A 396 11.14 -37.59 -5.18
N ARG A 397 12.42 -37.80 -5.50
CA ARG A 397 12.88 -38.96 -6.27
C ARG A 397 12.74 -40.26 -5.48
N LEU A 398 12.99 -40.22 -4.16
CA LEU A 398 12.73 -41.35 -3.28
C LEU A 398 11.23 -41.62 -3.08
N ILE A 399 10.39 -40.59 -2.96
CA ILE A 399 8.93 -40.72 -2.95
C ILE A 399 8.45 -41.41 -4.23
N LYS A 400 8.96 -40.98 -5.40
CA LYS A 400 8.63 -41.60 -6.68
C LYS A 400 9.01 -43.08 -6.70
N ALA A 401 10.20 -43.43 -6.22
CA ALA A 401 10.66 -44.82 -6.20
C ALA A 401 9.89 -45.69 -5.20
N ASN A 402 9.77 -45.25 -3.96
CA ASN A 402 9.38 -46.11 -2.83
C ASN A 402 7.90 -46.00 -2.45
N ILE A 403 7.19 -44.94 -2.89
CA ILE A 403 5.76 -44.76 -2.64
C ILE A 403 4.96 -44.87 -3.94
N TYR A 404 5.23 -44.01 -4.92
CA TYR A 404 4.45 -44.01 -6.17
C TYR A 404 4.80 -45.15 -7.10
N GLY A 405 6.02 -45.67 -7.06
CA GLY A 405 6.44 -46.84 -7.84
C GLY A 405 5.50 -48.03 -7.63
N PRO A 406 5.32 -48.50 -6.38
CA PRO A 406 4.36 -49.54 -6.04
C PRO A 406 2.90 -49.17 -6.34
N ILE A 407 2.47 -47.95 -5.97
CA ILE A 407 1.06 -47.54 -6.14
C ILE A 407 0.66 -47.46 -7.63
N LYS A 408 1.57 -47.02 -8.49
CA LYS A 408 1.32 -46.81 -9.93
C LYS A 408 1.87 -47.94 -10.81
N ASN A 409 2.38 -49.03 -10.21
CA ASN A 409 3.01 -50.15 -10.93
C ASN A 409 4.07 -49.70 -11.95
N LEU A 410 4.97 -48.79 -11.55
CA LEU A 410 6.06 -48.35 -12.42
C LEU A 410 7.06 -49.48 -12.69
N SER A 411 7.79 -49.40 -13.81
CA SER A 411 8.82 -50.40 -14.13
C SER A 411 9.95 -50.39 -13.10
N GLN A 412 10.55 -51.55 -12.86
CA GLN A 412 11.66 -51.68 -11.92
C GLN A 412 12.84 -50.78 -12.30
N VAL A 413 13.13 -50.65 -13.61
CA VAL A 413 14.17 -49.76 -14.14
C VAL A 413 13.91 -48.31 -13.72
N THR A 414 12.68 -47.82 -13.89
CA THR A 414 12.30 -46.45 -13.49
C THR A 414 12.37 -46.24 -11.98
N ILE A 415 12.04 -47.25 -11.18
CA ILE A 415 12.14 -47.20 -9.72
C ILE A 415 13.61 -47.10 -9.29
N ASP A 416 14.48 -47.96 -9.85
CA ASP A 416 15.89 -48.01 -9.50
C ASP A 416 16.66 -46.76 -9.94
N GLU A 417 16.38 -46.24 -11.14
CA GLU A 417 16.93 -44.96 -11.62
C GLU A 417 16.53 -43.81 -10.69
N SER A 418 15.24 -43.70 -10.37
CA SER A 418 14.75 -42.65 -9.47
C SER A 418 15.36 -42.77 -8.07
N ARG A 419 15.51 -43.99 -7.54
CA ARG A 419 16.15 -44.21 -6.25
C ARG A 419 17.60 -43.76 -6.27
N LYS A 420 18.38 -44.20 -7.27
CA LYS A 420 19.79 -43.84 -7.43
C LYS A 420 20.00 -42.33 -7.57
N GLU A 421 19.17 -41.65 -8.36
CA GLU A 421 19.19 -40.19 -8.48
C GLU A 421 18.90 -39.52 -7.13
N GLY A 422 17.85 -39.99 -6.43
CA GLY A 422 17.45 -39.48 -5.13
C GLY A 422 18.57 -39.61 -4.09
N ASP A 423 19.16 -40.80 -3.98
CA ASP A 423 20.26 -41.08 -3.04
C ASP A 423 21.48 -40.20 -3.30
N ASN A 424 21.84 -39.98 -4.57
CA ASN A 424 22.96 -39.11 -4.92
C ASN A 424 22.71 -37.65 -4.54
N ILE A 425 21.51 -37.12 -4.86
CA ILE A 425 21.15 -35.74 -4.52
C ILE A 425 21.09 -35.56 -3.01
N LEU A 426 20.48 -36.50 -2.27
CA LEU A 426 20.41 -36.45 -0.81
C LEU A 426 21.79 -36.50 -0.19
N LYS A 427 22.67 -37.40 -0.65
CA LYS A 427 24.04 -37.49 -0.15
C LYS A 427 24.79 -36.16 -0.33
N SER A 428 24.73 -35.56 -1.52
CA SER A 428 25.36 -34.26 -1.77
C SER A 428 24.75 -33.14 -0.93
N SER A 429 23.43 -33.13 -0.78
CA SER A 429 22.70 -32.12 -0.01
C SER A 429 23.02 -32.20 1.49
N LEU A 430 22.97 -33.40 2.06
CA LEU A 430 23.28 -33.63 3.47
C LEU A 430 24.75 -33.36 3.79
N SER A 431 25.68 -33.68 2.89
CA SER A 431 27.09 -33.29 3.05
C SER A 431 27.28 -31.78 3.08
N PHE A 432 26.56 -31.03 2.24
CA PHE A 432 26.63 -29.57 2.23
C PHE A 432 26.03 -28.94 3.50
N MET A 433 24.90 -29.48 3.96
CA MET A 433 24.31 -29.08 5.24
C MET A 433 25.24 -29.40 6.41
N GLU A 434 25.85 -30.58 6.42
CA GLU A 434 26.81 -31.01 7.45
C GLU A 434 28.01 -30.07 7.55
N GLU A 435 28.60 -29.68 6.42
CA GLU A 435 29.68 -28.69 6.40
C GLU A 435 29.19 -27.32 6.92
N THR A 436 28.01 -26.88 6.49
CA THR A 436 27.44 -25.59 6.91
C THR A 436 27.19 -25.56 8.43
N LEU A 437 26.58 -26.61 8.96
CA LEU A 437 26.21 -26.73 10.37
C LEU A 437 27.41 -27.05 11.28
N SER A 438 28.54 -27.48 10.72
CA SER A 438 29.80 -27.54 11.47
C SER A 438 30.31 -26.16 11.90
N LYS A 439 29.86 -25.10 11.21
CA LYS A 439 30.29 -23.69 11.43
C LYS A 439 29.20 -22.81 12.03
N ASN A 440 27.93 -23.25 11.98
CA ASN A 440 26.77 -22.45 12.36
C ASN A 440 25.78 -23.27 13.19
N ASN A 441 25.11 -22.63 14.14
CA ASN A 441 24.03 -23.29 14.88
C ASN A 441 22.79 -23.49 14.01
N TYR A 442 22.45 -22.53 13.14
CA TYR A 442 21.28 -22.57 12.26
C TYR A 442 21.72 -22.42 10.80
N ILE A 443 20.90 -22.92 9.87
CA ILE A 443 21.34 -23.13 8.48
C ILE A 443 21.68 -21.80 7.79
N ALA A 444 20.93 -20.73 8.08
CA ALA A 444 21.17 -19.40 7.52
C ALA A 444 22.24 -18.59 8.28
N GLY A 445 22.83 -19.14 9.34
CA GLY A 445 23.89 -18.49 10.13
C GLY A 445 23.43 -17.34 11.04
N GLY A 446 22.15 -17.32 11.42
CA GLY A 446 21.62 -16.39 12.44
C GLY A 446 21.85 -16.89 13.86
N ASP A 447 21.50 -16.07 14.86
CA ASP A 447 21.56 -16.43 16.29
C ASP A 447 20.35 -17.27 16.75
N GLN A 448 19.30 -17.31 15.93
CA GLN A 448 18.06 -18.06 16.12
C GLN A 448 17.65 -18.74 14.81
N PHE A 449 16.78 -19.73 14.87
CA PHE A 449 16.29 -20.44 13.69
C PHE A 449 15.39 -19.54 12.82
N SER A 450 15.37 -19.80 11.52
CA SER A 450 14.56 -19.06 10.54
C SER A 450 13.50 -19.95 9.87
N ILE A 451 12.70 -19.37 8.97
CA ILE A 451 11.79 -20.16 8.12
C ILE A 451 12.55 -21.17 7.23
N ALA A 452 13.81 -20.91 6.89
CA ALA A 452 14.65 -21.89 6.20
C ALA A 452 14.90 -23.11 7.08
N ASP A 453 15.25 -22.90 8.35
CA ASP A 453 15.47 -23.99 9.29
C ASP A 453 14.23 -24.87 9.45
N ILE A 454 13.05 -24.26 9.60
CA ILE A 454 11.77 -25.00 9.72
C ILE A 454 11.51 -25.87 8.49
N ALA A 455 11.66 -25.31 7.28
CA ALA A 455 11.42 -26.03 6.04
C ALA A 455 12.38 -27.23 5.90
N LEU A 456 13.70 -26.98 5.97
CA LEU A 456 14.68 -28.06 5.84
C LEU A 456 14.50 -29.11 6.94
N ALA A 457 14.15 -28.71 8.18
CA ALA A 457 13.98 -29.66 9.28
C ALA A 457 12.77 -30.58 9.06
N CYS A 458 11.67 -30.05 8.52
CA CYS A 458 10.52 -30.86 8.16
C CYS A 458 10.87 -31.91 7.09
N GLU A 459 11.78 -31.58 6.16
CA GLU A 459 12.26 -32.49 5.10
C GLU A 459 13.18 -33.57 5.67
N VAL A 460 14.18 -33.18 6.47
CA VAL A 460 15.09 -34.14 7.12
C VAL A 460 14.33 -35.11 8.03
N ALA A 461 13.33 -34.63 8.77
CA ALA A 461 12.47 -35.49 9.61
C ALA A 461 11.65 -36.51 8.81
N MET A 462 11.35 -36.24 7.54
CA MET A 462 10.58 -37.13 6.67
C MET A 462 11.43 -38.14 5.89
N LEU A 463 12.74 -37.96 5.80
CA LEU A 463 13.61 -38.86 5.04
C LEU A 463 13.36 -40.36 5.34
N PRO A 464 13.20 -40.81 6.60
CA PRO A 464 12.96 -42.22 6.90
C PRO A 464 11.65 -42.77 6.29
N VAL A 465 10.64 -41.93 6.06
CA VAL A 465 9.38 -42.33 5.40
C VAL A 465 9.62 -42.71 3.94
N PHE A 466 10.61 -42.08 3.31
CA PHE A 466 10.92 -42.24 1.90
C PHE A 466 12.08 -43.19 1.64
N GLY A 467 12.69 -43.77 2.68
CA GLY A 467 13.86 -44.63 2.58
C GLY A 467 15.19 -43.87 2.55
N GLY A 468 15.18 -42.56 2.81
CA GLY A 468 16.38 -41.77 3.07
C GLY A 468 16.76 -41.78 4.55
N SER A 469 17.96 -41.30 4.88
CA SER A 469 18.43 -41.19 6.26
C SER A 469 19.41 -40.04 6.42
N SER A 470 19.41 -39.42 7.60
CA SER A 470 20.43 -38.46 8.04
C SER A 470 21.53 -39.12 8.89
N GLU A 471 21.55 -40.46 8.99
CA GLU A 471 22.65 -41.19 9.62
C GLU A 471 23.99 -40.91 8.93
N GLY A 472 25.04 -40.70 9.72
CA GLY A 472 26.36 -40.31 9.23
C GLY A 472 26.59 -38.79 9.14
N TYR A 473 25.57 -37.97 9.43
CA TYR A 473 25.65 -36.50 9.43
C TYR A 473 25.37 -35.94 10.84
N PRO A 474 26.34 -36.00 11.77
CA PRO A 474 26.12 -35.67 13.17
C PRO A 474 25.72 -34.21 13.42
N ASN A 475 26.24 -33.25 12.66
CA ASN A 475 25.83 -31.85 12.81
C ASN A 475 24.39 -31.62 12.33
N VAL A 476 23.97 -32.29 11.24
CA VAL A 476 22.57 -32.29 10.79
C VAL A 476 21.65 -32.91 11.85
N GLN A 477 22.03 -34.04 12.44
CA GLN A 477 21.23 -34.68 13.50
C GLN A 477 21.13 -33.82 14.76
N ALA A 478 22.24 -33.20 15.17
CA ALA A 478 22.25 -32.29 16.32
C ALA A 478 21.39 -31.03 16.06
N TRP A 479 21.46 -30.47 14.86
CA TRP A 479 20.63 -29.35 14.43
C TRP A 479 19.14 -29.69 14.42
N LEU A 480 18.75 -30.84 13.85
CA LEU A 480 17.34 -31.28 13.85
C LEU A 480 16.82 -31.46 15.28
N LYS A 481 17.63 -32.07 16.17
CA LYS A 481 17.27 -32.25 17.59
C LYS A 481 17.14 -30.91 18.32
N ARG A 482 17.99 -29.94 18.00
CA ARG A 482 17.89 -28.57 18.55
C ARG A 482 16.56 -27.95 18.16
N LEU A 483 16.24 -27.93 16.88
CA LEU A 483 14.98 -27.37 16.36
C LEU A 483 13.75 -28.07 16.94
N SER A 484 13.77 -29.40 17.05
CA SER A 484 12.66 -30.15 17.65
C SER A 484 12.43 -29.84 19.14
N THR A 485 13.43 -29.26 19.81
CA THR A 485 13.36 -28.87 21.22
C THR A 485 12.95 -27.40 21.36
N GLU A 486 13.44 -26.53 20.48
CA GLU A 486 13.17 -25.09 20.51
C GLU A 486 11.79 -24.73 19.96
N ILE A 487 11.30 -25.46 18.96
CA ILE A 487 9.96 -25.29 18.38
C ILE A 487 8.95 -26.03 19.27
N LYS A 488 8.15 -25.30 20.03
CA LYS A 488 7.22 -25.86 21.03
C LYS A 488 6.13 -26.73 20.41
N THR A 489 5.73 -26.38 19.19
CA THR A 489 4.66 -27.05 18.43
C THR A 489 5.17 -28.19 17.56
N TRP A 490 6.46 -28.55 17.65
CA TRP A 490 7.09 -29.57 16.82
C TRP A 490 6.36 -30.92 16.89
N ASP A 491 6.11 -31.43 18.11
CA ASP A 491 5.45 -32.73 18.28
C ASP A 491 4.00 -32.72 17.80
N GLN A 492 3.29 -31.60 17.98
CA GLN A 492 1.92 -31.43 17.49
C GLN A 492 1.88 -31.51 15.96
N ALA A 493 2.73 -30.75 15.28
CA ALA A 493 2.80 -30.75 13.81
C ALA A 493 3.31 -32.10 13.25
N ASN A 494 4.13 -32.83 14.01
CA ASN A 494 4.69 -34.12 13.61
C ASN A 494 3.89 -35.33 14.11
N ALA A 495 2.74 -35.16 14.76
CA ALA A 495 1.99 -36.27 15.35
C ALA A 495 1.67 -37.39 14.34
N LYS A 496 1.18 -37.04 13.15
CA LYS A 496 0.86 -38.01 12.08
C LYS A 496 2.11 -38.69 11.52
N LEU A 497 3.22 -37.95 11.39
CA LEU A 497 4.52 -38.50 11.00
C LEU A 497 5.01 -39.52 12.03
N ASN A 498 5.01 -39.14 13.31
CA ASN A 498 5.45 -40.00 14.41
C ASN A 498 4.60 -41.28 14.49
N GLN A 499 3.28 -41.17 14.31
CA GLN A 499 2.39 -42.32 14.23
C GLN A 499 2.74 -43.24 13.04
N TYR A 500 3.00 -42.66 11.86
CA TYR A 500 3.41 -43.43 10.68
C TYR A 500 4.73 -44.16 10.93
N LEU A 501 5.76 -43.48 11.43
CA LEU A 501 7.06 -44.07 11.74
C LEU A 501 6.96 -45.19 12.78
N ALA A 502 6.14 -45.00 13.82
CA ALA A 502 5.88 -46.03 14.82
C ALA A 502 5.18 -47.27 14.23
N SER A 503 4.29 -47.08 13.24
CA SER A 503 3.60 -48.19 12.57
C SER A 503 4.52 -49.05 11.70
N LYS A 504 5.65 -48.51 11.25
CA LYS A 504 6.64 -49.21 10.41
C LYS A 504 7.74 -49.92 11.20
N LYS A 505 7.85 -49.65 12.50
CA LYS A 505 8.77 -50.33 13.43
C LYS A 505 8.18 -51.61 14.03
N LYS A 506 6.87 -51.85 13.85
CA LYS A 506 6.19 -53.10 14.15
C LYS A 506 6.12 -53.94 12.88
#